data_AF-A0A4U2DVC0-F1
#
_entry.id   AF-A0A4U2DVC0-F1
#
_cell.length_a   1.000
_cell.length_b   1.000
_cell.length_c   1.000
_cell.angle_alpha   90.00
_cell.angle_beta   90.00
_cell.angle_gamma   90.00
#
_symmetry.space_group_name_H-M   'P 1'
#
loop_
_entity.id
_entity.type
_entity.pdbx_description
1 polymer ?
#
loop_
_entity_poly.entity_id
_entity_poly.type
_entity_poly.pdbx_seq_one_letter_code
_entity_poly.pdbx_strand_id
1 'polypeptide(L)'
;LLLQVKPQLEGTIDTELFDLLGWSALLHEVGQSVAFQGYHRHSAYLIKHTTMPGFNTEQQRLISVIVRYQRKAIKLPDLPTLALFSLQQVTLMIRILRLAILLNRQRSQAPVP
;
A
#
# COMPACT_ATOMS: atom_id res chain seq x y z
N LEU A 1 11.57 7.35 4.03
CA LEU A 1 10.38 7.36 4.90
C LEU A 1 10.01 6.00 5.49
N LEU A 2 9.58 4.98 4.74
CA LEU A 2 9.20 3.69 5.37
C LEU A 2 10.32 3.08 6.23
N LEU A 3 11.57 3.08 5.75
CA LEU A 3 12.73 2.63 6.51
C LEU A 3 13.02 3.47 7.78
N GLN A 4 12.66 4.76 7.78
CA GLN A 4 12.84 5.66 8.93
C GLN A 4 11.77 5.43 10.00
N VAL A 5 10.57 5.01 9.59
CA VAL A 5 9.44 4.73 10.49
C VAL A 5 9.49 3.29 11.02
N LYS A 6 10.27 2.40 10.40
CA LYS A 6 10.49 1.02 10.86
C LYS A 6 10.73 0.90 12.38
N PRO A 7 11.71 1.60 12.99
CA PRO A 7 11.96 1.52 14.44
C PRO A 7 10.79 2.03 15.30
N GLN A 8 9.93 2.91 14.77
CA GLN A 8 8.76 3.43 15.48
C GLN A 8 7.56 2.46 15.42
N LEU A 9 7.62 1.48 14.53
CA LEU A 9 6.57 0.46 14.31
C LEU A 9 6.97 -0.92 14.87
N GLU A 10 8.20 -1.06 15.37
CA GLU A 10 8.69 -2.28 16.01
C GLU A 10 7.77 -2.66 17.18
N GLY A 11 7.20 -3.86 17.12
CA GLY A 11 6.23 -4.39 18.08
C GLY A 11 4.75 -4.18 17.73
N THR A 12 4.42 -3.28 16.79
CA THR A 12 3.03 -3.06 16.33
C THR A 12 2.75 -3.77 15.00
N ILE A 13 3.75 -3.90 14.13
CA ILE A 13 3.63 -4.50 12.81
C ILE A 13 4.66 -5.63 12.69
N ASP A 14 4.20 -6.80 12.24
CA ASP A 14 5.07 -7.94 11.95
C ASP A 14 6.00 -7.63 10.74
N THR A 15 7.15 -8.27 10.70
CA THR A 15 8.17 -8.09 9.66
C THR A 15 7.58 -8.34 8.27
N GLU A 16 6.76 -9.36 8.12
CA GLU A 16 6.08 -9.67 6.86
C GLU A 16 5.15 -8.53 6.40
N LEU A 17 4.33 -7.99 7.31
CA LEU A 17 3.45 -6.87 6.99
C LEU A 17 4.25 -5.62 6.58
N PHE A 18 5.39 -5.38 7.22
CA PHE A 18 6.27 -4.28 6.86
C PHE A 18 6.85 -4.44 5.44
N ASP A 19 7.26 -5.66 5.08
CA ASP A 19 7.76 -5.96 3.73
C ASP A 19 6.66 -5.80 2.67
N LEU A 20 5.45 -6.29 2.95
CA LEU A 20 4.28 -6.11 2.06
C LEU A 20 3.89 -4.64 1.89
N LEU A 21 4.03 -3.82 2.95
CA LEU A 21 3.87 -2.38 2.88
C LEU A 21 4.97 -1.73 2.01
N GLY A 22 6.22 -2.21 2.13
CA GLY A 22 7.33 -1.81 1.28
C GLY A 22 7.05 -2.06 -0.20
N TRP A 23 6.60 -3.26 -0.55
CA TRP A 23 6.16 -3.60 -1.91
C TRP A 23 5.00 -2.75 -2.39
N SER A 24 4.01 -2.51 -1.53
CA SER A 24 2.89 -1.62 -1.84
C SER A 24 3.36 -0.21 -2.18
N ALA A 25 4.36 0.31 -1.47
CA ALA A 25 4.95 1.61 -1.76
C ALA A 25 5.78 1.63 -3.05
N LEU A 26 6.44 0.54 -3.43
CA LEU A 26 7.13 0.48 -4.73
C LEU A 26 6.14 0.42 -5.91
N LEU A 27 5.03 -0.29 -5.74
CA LEU A 27 4.07 -0.56 -6.82
C LEU A 27 2.92 0.46 -6.92
N HIS A 28 2.83 1.41 -5.99
CA HIS A 28 1.65 2.29 -5.87
C HIS A 28 1.34 3.10 -7.15
N GLU A 29 2.36 3.42 -7.95
CA GLU A 29 2.24 4.21 -9.20
C GLU A 29 2.12 3.37 -10.48
N VAL A 30 2.17 2.03 -10.43
CA VAL A 30 2.26 1.18 -11.65
C VAL A 30 1.11 1.42 -12.65
N GLY A 31 -0.08 1.75 -12.16
CA GLY A 31 -1.26 2.06 -12.97
C GLY A 31 -1.22 3.41 -13.69
N GLN A 32 -0.23 4.26 -13.44
CA GLN A 32 -0.07 5.52 -14.19
C GLN A 32 0.26 5.27 -15.66
N SER A 33 0.89 4.14 -15.97
CA SER A 33 1.15 3.70 -17.35
C SER A 33 -0.13 3.43 -18.15
N VAL A 34 -1.24 3.11 -17.47
CA VAL A 34 -2.56 2.90 -18.09
C VAL A 34 -3.29 4.23 -18.25
N ALA A 35 -3.43 4.99 -17.16
CA ALA A 35 -4.02 6.32 -17.17
C ALA A 35 -3.66 7.10 -15.91
N PHE A 36 -3.44 8.40 -16.06
CA PHE A 36 -3.24 9.30 -14.92
C PHE A 36 -4.50 9.39 -14.04
N GLN A 37 -5.67 9.51 -14.66
CA GLN A 37 -6.92 9.60 -13.92
C GLN A 37 -7.27 8.27 -13.28
N GLY A 38 -7.37 8.27 -11.95
CA GLY A 38 -7.77 7.07 -11.23
C GLY A 38 -6.70 5.97 -11.19
N TYR A 39 -5.42 6.30 -11.38
CA TYR A 39 -4.31 5.33 -11.41
C TYR A 39 -4.32 4.32 -10.24
N HIS A 40 -4.68 4.72 -9.02
CA HIS A 40 -4.85 3.81 -7.87
C HIS A 40 -5.77 2.60 -8.13
N ARG A 41 -6.80 2.74 -8.97
CA ARG A 41 -7.66 1.63 -9.41
C ARG A 41 -6.94 0.73 -10.41
N HIS A 42 -6.22 1.33 -11.36
CA HIS A 42 -5.43 0.60 -12.34
C HIS A 42 -4.25 -0.14 -11.69
N SER A 43 -3.53 0.49 -10.77
CA SER A 43 -2.46 -0.15 -10.00
C SER A 43 -2.99 -1.36 -9.24
N ALA A 44 -4.11 -1.20 -8.52
CA ALA A 44 -4.74 -2.31 -7.80
C ALA A 44 -5.20 -3.44 -8.73
N TYR A 45 -5.77 -3.10 -9.88
CA TYR A 45 -6.21 -4.06 -10.89
C TYR A 45 -5.02 -4.84 -11.46
N LEU A 46 -3.97 -4.15 -11.90
CA LEU A 46 -2.75 -4.77 -12.40
C LEU A 46 -2.18 -5.73 -11.35
N ILE A 47 -1.91 -5.23 -10.13
CA ILE A 47 -1.36 -6.05 -9.04
C ILE A 47 -2.23 -7.28 -8.76
N LYS A 48 -3.57 -7.17 -8.81
CA LYS A 48 -4.48 -8.29 -8.54
C LYS A 48 -4.47 -9.35 -9.64
N HIS A 49 -4.23 -8.97 -10.88
CA HIS A 49 -4.40 -9.83 -12.05
C HIS A 49 -3.07 -10.21 -12.74
N THR A 50 -1.95 -9.68 -12.26
CA THR A 50 -0.61 -10.10 -12.69
C THR A 50 -0.11 -11.30 -11.89
N THR A 51 0.79 -12.08 -12.47
CA THR A 51 1.57 -13.05 -11.72
C THR A 51 2.61 -12.34 -10.86
N MET A 52 2.65 -12.62 -9.56
CA MET A 52 3.66 -12.10 -8.63
C MET A 52 4.46 -13.24 -8.00
N PRO A 53 5.51 -13.74 -8.68
CA PRO A 53 6.36 -14.80 -8.12
C PRO A 53 6.92 -14.38 -6.76
N GLY A 54 6.87 -15.29 -5.79
CA GLY A 54 7.29 -15.01 -4.41
C GLY A 54 6.20 -14.47 -3.49
N PHE A 55 4.98 -14.22 -4.01
CA PHE A 55 3.82 -13.84 -3.21
C PHE A 55 2.74 -14.91 -3.26
N ASN A 56 2.14 -15.19 -2.12
CA ASN A 56 0.90 -15.97 -2.07
C ASN A 56 -0.31 -15.10 -2.45
N THR A 57 -1.45 -15.74 -2.72
CA THR A 57 -2.67 -15.07 -3.18
C THR A 57 -3.18 -14.01 -2.20
N GLU A 58 -3.11 -14.27 -0.90
CA GLU A 58 -3.60 -13.34 0.12
C GLU A 58 -2.66 -12.14 0.32
N GLN A 59 -1.33 -12.35 0.25
CA GLN A 59 -0.32 -11.28 0.23
C GLN A 59 -0.51 -10.37 -0.99
N GLN A 60 -0.65 -10.96 -2.19
CA GLN A 60 -0.90 -10.20 -3.42
C GLN A 60 -2.21 -9.41 -3.32
N ARG A 61 -3.27 -10.04 -2.78
CA ARG A 61 -4.55 -9.38 -2.55
C ARG A 61 -4.42 -8.24 -1.55
N LEU A 62 -3.65 -8.42 -0.48
CA LEU A 62 -3.37 -7.36 0.49
C LEU A 62 -2.70 -6.16 -0.19
N ILE A 63 -1.63 -6.38 -0.95
CA ILE A 63 -0.91 -5.31 -1.68
C ILE A 63 -1.89 -4.58 -2.61
N SER A 64 -2.71 -5.32 -3.37
CA SER A 64 -3.74 -4.74 -4.24
C SER A 64 -4.71 -3.84 -3.46
N VAL A 65 -5.17 -4.27 -2.29
CA VAL A 65 -6.10 -3.50 -1.43
C VAL A 65 -5.43 -2.24 -0.88
N ILE A 66 -4.21 -2.36 -0.36
CA ILE A 66 -3.45 -1.21 0.16
C ILE A 66 -3.29 -0.16 -0.95
N VAL A 67 -2.86 -0.58 -2.13
CA VAL A 67 -2.67 0.29 -3.31
C VAL A 67 -4.01 0.84 -3.83
N ARG A 68 -5.11 0.09 -3.74
CA ARG A 68 -6.46 0.53 -4.15
C ARG A 68 -6.94 1.73 -3.35
N TYR A 69 -6.58 1.81 -2.06
CA TYR A 69 -7.04 2.83 -1.12
C TYR A 69 -5.96 3.87 -0.76
N GLN A 70 -4.86 3.91 -1.52
CA GLN A 70 -3.74 4.86 -1.34
C GLN A 70 -4.11 6.34 -1.52
N ARG A 71 -5.26 6.66 -2.14
CA ARG A 71 -5.75 8.03 -2.31
C ARG A 71 -7.27 8.05 -2.43
N LYS A 72 -7.85 9.26 -2.41
CA LYS A 72 -9.31 9.51 -2.40
C LYS A 72 -9.98 8.95 -1.13
N ALA A 73 -11.31 9.00 -1.08
CA ALA A 73 -12.08 8.58 0.09
C ALA A 73 -11.93 7.07 0.35
N ILE A 74 -11.82 6.69 1.62
CA ILE A 74 -11.86 5.30 2.07
C ILE A 74 -13.27 5.04 2.58
N LYS A 75 -13.95 4.08 1.98
CA LYS A 75 -15.21 3.56 2.49
C LYS A 75 -14.89 2.27 3.24
N LEU A 76 -14.76 2.37 4.57
CA LEU A 76 -14.45 1.23 5.44
C LEU A 76 -15.37 0.01 5.22
N PRO A 77 -16.69 0.16 4.98
CA PRO A 77 -17.57 -0.98 4.69
C PRO A 77 -17.23 -1.70 3.38
N ASP A 78 -16.55 -1.03 2.45
CA ASP A 78 -16.20 -1.58 1.13
C ASP A 78 -14.80 -2.24 1.14
N LEU A 79 -14.12 -2.28 2.30
CA LEU A 79 -12.85 -2.98 2.42
C LEU A 79 -13.09 -4.49 2.34
N PRO A 80 -12.41 -5.20 1.43
CA PRO A 80 -12.57 -6.64 1.35
C PRO A 80 -11.98 -7.32 2.57
N THR A 81 -12.65 -8.36 3.05
CA THR A 81 -12.11 -9.26 4.07
C THR A 81 -10.96 -10.07 3.49
N LEU A 82 -9.85 -10.12 4.23
CA LEU A 82 -8.69 -10.97 3.96
C LEU A 82 -8.63 -12.05 5.04
N ALA A 83 -8.29 -13.27 4.65
CA ALA A 83 -8.30 -14.41 5.56
C ALA A 83 -7.10 -14.37 6.53
N LEU A 84 -5.95 -13.87 6.05
CA LEU A 84 -4.70 -13.84 6.83
C LEU A 84 -4.44 -12.51 7.53
N PHE A 85 -5.25 -11.47 7.27
CA PHE A 85 -4.99 -10.12 7.76
C PHE A 85 -6.24 -9.50 8.38
N SER A 86 -6.08 -8.96 9.59
CA SER A 86 -7.16 -8.25 10.29
C SER A 86 -7.48 -6.90 9.64
N LEU A 87 -8.73 -6.44 9.77
CA LEU A 87 -9.15 -5.12 9.27
C LEU A 87 -8.31 -3.98 9.88
N GLN A 88 -7.88 -4.13 11.13
CA GLN A 88 -7.04 -3.15 11.82
C GLN A 88 -5.66 -3.03 11.16
N GLN A 89 -4.99 -4.16 10.88
CA GLN A 89 -3.73 -4.20 10.16
C GLN A 89 -3.85 -3.57 8.77
N VAL A 90 -4.87 -3.96 8.00
CA VAL A 90 -5.13 -3.43 6.65
C VAL A 90 -5.31 -1.91 6.69
N THR A 91 -6.13 -1.43 7.62
CA THR A 91 -6.41 0.01 7.77
C THR A 91 -5.16 0.78 8.19
N LEU A 92 -4.35 0.23 9.08
CA LEU A 92 -3.08 0.83 9.51
C LEU A 92 -2.12 0.97 8.32
N MET A 93 -1.92 -0.09 7.54
CA MET A 93 -1.04 -0.06 6.36
C MET A 93 -1.51 0.95 5.31
N ILE A 94 -2.82 1.04 5.06
CA ILE A 94 -3.39 2.06 4.17
C ILE A 94 -3.06 3.47 4.67
N ARG A 95 -3.22 3.74 5.97
CA ARG A 95 -2.91 5.06 6.56
C ARG A 95 -1.44 5.41 6.42
N ILE A 96 -0.54 4.47 6.72
CA ILE A 96 0.90 4.68 6.60
C ILE A 96 1.28 4.98 5.14
N LEU A 97 0.79 4.19 4.19
CA LEU A 97 1.08 4.42 2.77
C LEU A 97 0.58 5.80 2.31
N ARG A 98 -0.62 6.21 2.73
CA ARG A 98 -1.19 7.52 2.38
C ARG A 98 -0.35 8.67 2.89
N LEU A 99 0.11 8.59 4.14
CA LEU A 99 1.00 9.60 4.73
C LEU A 99 2.34 9.63 3.99
N ALA A 100 2.92 8.46 3.72
CA ALA A 100 4.17 8.36 2.97
C ALA A 100 4.05 9.01 1.58
N ILE A 101 2.97 8.75 0.84
CA ILE A 101 2.73 9.35 -0.48
C ILE A 101 2.54 10.87 -0.36
N LEU A 102 1.78 11.32 0.64
CA LEU A 102 1.51 12.75 0.85
C LEU A 102 2.80 13.53 1.11
N LEU A 103 3.68 13.00 1.96
CA LEU A 103 4.97 13.61 2.31
C LEU A 103 5.93 13.63 1.10
N ASN A 104 5.89 12.63 0.22
CA ASN A 104 6.76 12.55 -0.97
C ASN A 104 6.16 13.20 -2.23
N ARG A 105 5.07 13.95 -2.13
CA ARG A 105 4.34 14.47 -3.31
C ARG A 105 5.19 15.39 -4.20
N GLN A 106 6.17 16.09 -3.62
CA GLN A 106 7.05 17.01 -4.36
C GLN A 106 8.13 16.29 -5.17
N ARG A 107 8.29 14.95 -5.00
CA ARG A 107 9.37 14.16 -5.61
C ARG A 107 10.78 14.76 -5.35
N SER A 108 10.92 15.51 -4.26
CA SER A 108 12.17 16.11 -3.82
C SER A 108 12.83 15.23 -2.76
N GLN A 109 14.16 15.16 -2.80
CA GLN A 109 14.97 14.52 -1.74
C GLN A 109 15.25 15.48 -0.57
N ALA A 110 14.73 16.71 -0.63
CA ALA A 110 14.82 17.64 0.49
C ALA A 110 14.15 17.05 1.74
N PRO A 111 14.66 17.37 2.96
CA PRO A 111 14.05 16.93 4.20
C PRO A 111 12.56 17.29 4.21
N VAL A 112 11.72 16.29 4.45
CA VAL A 112 10.28 16.50 4.69
C VAL A 112 10.10 17.16 6.06
N PRO A 113 9.21 18.17 6.19
CA PRO A 113 8.95 18.87 7.44
C PRO A 113 8.27 17.99 8.50
#